data_AF-A0A150GH29-F1
#
_entry.id   AF-A0A150GH29-F1
#
_cell.length_a   1.000
_cell.length_b   1.000
_cell.length_c   1.000
_cell.angle_alpha   90.00
_cell.angle_beta   90.00
_cell.angle_gamma   90.00
#
_symmetry.space_group_name_H-M   'P 1'
#
loop_
_entity.id
_entity.type
_entity.pdbx_description
1 polymer ?
#
loop_
_entity_poly.entity_id
_entity_poly.type
_entity_poly.pdbx_seq_one_letter_code
_entity_poly.pdbx_strand_id
1 'polypeptide(L)'
;MADRAREILDLVRGLTAMTPKQLSAVAHLLPPGSVEAVGIAAKLPRSNQGRKRQEALVAKMLRGQLTETQIDKLEEAVELAASNSGLYEDGDVAGMVAAWQEGLLADDQARPAFGYFTSEDCAVVAEVYGYPRDWAPDHQQLRTLVRQCQQALEEEGQRQPSASTAPASLPDDGNGDAGGSGSDAESEADAELAEALAEARARSGSGRKVAEPRSRGLLRSLGRTLRPLAKRVVREGMGDA
;
A
#
# COMPACT_ATOMS: atom_id res chain seq x y z
N MET A 1 -32.22 16.07 -6.83
CA MET A 1 -32.43 14.61 -7.05
C MET A 1 -31.94 14.13 -8.41
N ALA A 2 -32.09 14.90 -9.50
CA ALA A 2 -31.59 14.50 -10.82
C ALA A 2 -30.06 14.44 -10.89
N ASP A 3 -29.36 15.28 -10.11
CA ASP A 3 -27.89 15.35 -10.08
C ASP A 3 -27.28 14.11 -9.43
N ARG A 4 -27.80 13.71 -8.26
CA ARG A 4 -27.46 12.45 -7.57
C ARG A 4 -27.61 11.20 -8.43
N ALA A 5 -28.56 11.21 -9.37
CA ALA A 5 -28.74 10.09 -10.29
C ALA A 5 -27.61 9.98 -11.34
N ARG A 6 -27.04 11.12 -11.72
CA ARG A 6 -25.92 11.20 -12.67
C ARG A 6 -24.60 10.90 -11.97
N GLU A 7 -24.38 11.44 -10.78
CA GLU A 7 -23.21 11.16 -9.93
C GLU A 7 -23.01 9.66 -9.71
N ILE A 8 -24.05 8.96 -9.25
CA ILE A 8 -23.98 7.49 -9.05
C ILE A 8 -23.71 6.74 -10.36
N LEU A 9 -24.23 7.23 -11.50
CA LEU A 9 -23.96 6.60 -12.80
C LEU A 9 -22.49 6.78 -13.20
N ASP A 10 -21.92 7.96 -12.97
CA ASP A 10 -20.52 8.26 -13.25
C ASP A 10 -19.59 7.48 -12.31
N LEU A 11 -19.97 7.34 -11.04
CA LEU A 11 -19.32 6.43 -10.10
C LEU A 11 -19.30 5.00 -10.65
N VAL A 12 -20.45 4.46 -11.09
CA VAL A 12 -20.51 3.11 -11.66
C VAL A 12 -19.65 2.98 -12.91
N ARG A 13 -19.59 3.99 -13.77
CA ARG A 13 -18.69 4.00 -14.93
C ARG A 13 -17.22 3.95 -14.49
N GLY A 14 -16.86 4.67 -13.44
CA GLY A 14 -15.55 4.59 -12.79
C GLY A 14 -15.25 3.19 -12.27
N LEU A 15 -16.17 2.59 -11.50
CA LEU A 15 -16.06 1.22 -11.01
C LEU A 15 -15.87 0.19 -12.14
N THR A 16 -16.57 0.35 -13.28
CA THR A 16 -16.38 -0.55 -14.44
C THR A 16 -15.07 -0.33 -15.20
N ALA A 17 -14.37 0.78 -14.97
CA ALA A 17 -13.05 1.05 -15.54
C ALA A 17 -11.91 0.54 -14.65
N MET A 18 -12.19 0.25 -13.37
CA MET A 18 -11.21 -0.31 -12.43
C MET A 18 -10.79 -1.73 -12.83
N THR A 19 -9.54 -2.06 -12.52
CA THR A 19 -9.03 -3.44 -12.66
C THR A 19 -9.71 -4.37 -11.64
N PRO A 20 -9.76 -5.70 -11.90
CA PRO A 20 -10.34 -6.64 -10.94
C PRO A 20 -9.70 -6.62 -9.55
N LYS A 21 -8.41 -6.26 -9.46
CA LYS A 21 -7.69 -6.10 -8.19
C LYS A 21 -8.12 -4.85 -7.43
N GLN A 22 -8.33 -3.74 -8.14
CA GLN A 22 -8.85 -2.51 -7.54
C GLN A 22 -10.31 -2.71 -7.09
N LEU A 23 -11.12 -3.38 -7.91
CA LEU A 23 -12.52 -3.71 -7.57
C LEU A 23 -12.62 -4.59 -6.31
N SER A 24 -11.72 -5.56 -6.15
CA SER A 24 -11.71 -6.41 -4.95
C SER A 24 -11.23 -5.69 -3.68
N ALA A 25 -10.47 -4.60 -3.82
CA ALA A 25 -10.09 -3.76 -2.71
C ALA A 25 -11.30 -2.97 -2.17
N VAL A 26 -12.11 -2.36 -3.06
CA VAL A 26 -13.32 -1.61 -2.70
C VAL A 26 -14.56 -2.49 -2.46
N ALA A 27 -14.47 -3.80 -2.67
CA ALA A 27 -15.61 -4.72 -2.58
C ALA A 27 -16.34 -4.71 -1.22
N HIS A 28 -15.67 -4.30 -0.15
CA HIS A 28 -16.26 -4.21 1.19
C HIS A 28 -17.16 -2.98 1.39
N LEU A 29 -16.99 -1.94 0.56
CA LEU A 29 -17.83 -0.75 0.50
C LEU A 29 -19.07 -0.96 -0.38
N LEU A 30 -19.09 -2.02 -1.17
CA LEU A 30 -20.16 -2.30 -2.13
C LEU A 30 -21.17 -3.30 -1.55
N PRO A 31 -22.48 -3.15 -1.85
CA PRO A 31 -23.48 -4.13 -1.44
C PRO A 31 -23.21 -5.50 -2.09
N PRO A 32 -23.62 -6.61 -1.45
CA PRO A 32 -23.43 -7.95 -1.99
C PRO A 32 -24.07 -8.08 -3.37
N GLY A 33 -23.38 -8.75 -4.30
CA GLY A 33 -23.81 -8.92 -5.70
C GLY A 33 -23.46 -7.73 -6.63
N SER A 34 -23.18 -6.54 -6.09
CA SER A 34 -22.83 -5.35 -6.90
C SER A 34 -21.49 -5.54 -7.62
N VAL A 35 -20.51 -6.17 -6.95
CA VAL A 35 -19.18 -6.46 -7.52
C VAL A 35 -19.30 -7.36 -8.76
N GLU A 36 -20.17 -8.38 -8.71
CA GLU A 36 -20.41 -9.28 -9.84
C GLU A 36 -21.08 -8.54 -11.00
N ALA A 37 -22.10 -7.72 -10.70
CA ALA A 37 -22.80 -6.93 -11.71
C ALA A 37 -21.88 -5.90 -12.39
N VAL A 38 -21.01 -5.23 -11.63
CA VAL A 38 -19.95 -4.36 -12.17
C VAL A 38 -18.98 -5.16 -13.04
N GLY A 39 -18.56 -6.35 -12.58
CA GLY A 39 -17.69 -7.24 -13.35
C GLY A 39 -18.30 -7.69 -14.68
N ILE A 40 -19.61 -7.93 -14.72
CA ILE A 40 -20.34 -8.24 -15.97
C ILE A 40 -20.33 -7.02 -16.90
N ALA A 41 -20.64 -5.82 -16.38
CA ALA A 41 -20.61 -4.59 -17.17
C ALA A 41 -19.21 -4.26 -17.71
N ALA A 42 -18.16 -4.47 -16.91
CA ALA A 42 -16.77 -4.22 -17.28
C ALA A 42 -16.29 -5.12 -18.44
N LYS A 43 -16.79 -6.37 -18.54
CA LYS A 43 -16.48 -7.31 -19.63
C LYS A 43 -17.10 -6.90 -20.96
N LEU A 44 -18.16 -6.09 -20.95
CA LEU A 44 -18.86 -5.67 -22.16
C LEU A 44 -18.17 -4.43 -22.77
N PRO A 45 -18.13 -4.30 -24.13
CA PRO A 45 -17.60 -3.11 -24.78
C PRO A 45 -18.36 -1.84 -24.38
N ARG A 46 -17.67 -0.70 -24.29
CA ARG A 46 -18.26 0.61 -23.93
C ARG A 46 -19.42 1.05 -24.85
N SER A 47 -19.37 0.67 -26.13
CA SER A 47 -20.42 0.98 -27.11
C SER A 47 -21.67 0.10 -26.98
N ASN A 48 -21.59 -1.01 -26.23
CA ASN A 48 -22.66 -2.00 -26.15
C ASN A 48 -23.86 -1.48 -25.33
N GLN A 49 -25.07 -1.60 -25.88
CA GLN A 49 -26.30 -1.19 -25.18
C GLN A 49 -26.55 -2.02 -23.91
N GLY A 50 -26.20 -3.31 -23.92
CA GLY A 50 -26.26 -4.19 -22.75
C GLY A 50 -25.38 -3.69 -21.61
N ARG A 51 -24.19 -3.16 -21.89
CA ARG A 51 -23.34 -2.52 -20.87
C ARG A 51 -24.07 -1.36 -20.20
N LYS A 52 -24.61 -0.43 -21.00
CA LYS A 52 -25.35 0.73 -20.48
C LYS A 52 -26.54 0.32 -19.62
N ARG A 53 -27.24 -0.77 -19.99
CA ARG A 53 -28.34 -1.32 -19.18
C ARG A 53 -27.83 -1.91 -17.86
N GLN A 54 -26.71 -2.62 -17.87
CA GLN A 54 -26.11 -3.16 -16.65
C GLN A 54 -25.60 -2.06 -15.73
N GLU A 55 -24.89 -1.05 -16.26
CA GLU A 55 -24.46 0.13 -15.49
C GLU A 55 -25.65 0.85 -14.83
N ALA A 56 -26.75 1.03 -15.57
CA ALA A 56 -27.96 1.64 -15.00
C ALA A 56 -28.62 0.78 -13.91
N LEU A 57 -28.58 -0.56 -14.05
CA LEU A 57 -29.09 -1.48 -13.03
C LEU A 57 -28.23 -1.41 -11.76
N VAL A 58 -26.90 -1.43 -11.90
CA VAL A 58 -25.98 -1.26 -10.76
C VAL A 58 -26.21 0.10 -10.09
N ALA A 59 -26.31 1.19 -10.86
CA ALA A 59 -26.57 2.51 -10.31
C ALA A 59 -27.90 2.57 -9.53
N LYS A 60 -28.92 1.85 -9.99
CA LYS A 60 -30.19 1.71 -9.27
C LYS A 60 -30.03 0.94 -7.96
N MET A 61 -29.25 -0.15 -7.95
CA MET A 61 -28.95 -0.92 -6.74
C MET A 61 -28.20 -0.07 -5.71
N LEU A 62 -27.12 0.58 -6.13
CA LEU A 62 -26.28 1.41 -5.26
C LEU A 62 -27.08 2.54 -4.63
N ARG A 63 -27.95 3.22 -5.39
CA ARG A 63 -28.80 4.30 -4.87
C ARG A 63 -29.72 3.86 -3.73
N GLY A 64 -30.17 2.61 -3.72
CA GLY A 64 -31.09 2.11 -2.72
C GLY A 64 -30.42 1.51 -1.48
N GLN A 65 -29.12 1.26 -1.54
CA GLN A 65 -28.39 0.47 -0.53
C GLN A 65 -27.21 1.19 0.08
N LEU A 66 -26.64 2.20 -0.59
CA LEU A 66 -25.51 2.95 -0.08
C LEU A 66 -25.96 4.20 0.67
N THR A 67 -25.29 4.48 1.78
CA THR A 67 -25.38 5.76 2.48
C THR A 67 -24.58 6.83 1.74
N GLU A 68 -24.78 8.10 2.10
CA GLU A 68 -24.05 9.23 1.49
C GLU A 68 -22.55 9.12 1.75
N THR A 69 -22.16 8.78 2.99
CA THR A 69 -20.77 8.56 3.38
C THR A 69 -20.08 7.43 2.60
N GLN A 70 -20.82 6.38 2.25
CA GLN A 70 -20.30 5.29 1.42
C GLN A 70 -20.12 5.71 -0.04
N ILE A 71 -21.02 6.57 -0.55
CA ILE A 71 -20.90 7.12 -1.91
C ILE A 71 -19.66 7.99 -2.00
N ASP A 72 -19.47 8.92 -1.06
CA ASP A 72 -18.31 9.82 -1.03
C ASP A 72 -16.99 9.04 -1.02
N LYS A 73 -16.89 8.00 -0.17
CA LYS A 73 -15.69 7.14 -0.11
C LYS A 73 -15.47 6.33 -1.37
N LEU A 74 -16.53 5.88 -2.04
CA LEU A 74 -16.41 5.19 -3.32
C LEU A 74 -15.97 6.15 -4.43
N GLU A 75 -16.42 7.40 -4.41
CA GLU A 75 -15.97 8.43 -5.34
C GLU A 75 -14.47 8.72 -5.17
N GLU A 76 -14.02 8.93 -3.93
CA GLU A 76 -12.60 9.06 -3.61
C GLU A 76 -11.78 7.84 -4.07
N ALA A 77 -12.30 6.63 -3.81
CA ALA A 77 -11.64 5.40 -4.23
C ALA A 77 -11.52 5.28 -5.76
N VAL A 78 -12.54 5.70 -6.50
CA VAL A 78 -12.55 5.71 -7.97
C VAL A 78 -11.57 6.77 -8.49
N GLU A 79 -11.53 7.96 -7.91
CA GLU A 79 -10.60 9.03 -8.29
C GLU A 79 -9.14 8.62 -8.04
N LEU A 80 -8.86 8.03 -6.88
CA LEU A 80 -7.55 7.47 -6.55
C LEU A 80 -7.15 6.34 -7.50
N ALA A 81 -8.08 5.46 -7.87
CA ALA A 81 -7.82 4.39 -8.83
C ALA A 81 -7.64 4.91 -10.27
N ALA A 82 -8.23 6.04 -10.62
CA ALA A 82 -8.07 6.67 -11.93
C ALA A 82 -6.73 7.42 -12.06
N SER A 83 -6.29 8.06 -10.98
CA SER A 83 -5.00 8.79 -10.91
C SER A 83 -3.81 7.85 -10.73
N ASN A 84 -3.95 6.79 -9.93
CA ASN A 84 -2.93 5.78 -9.74
C ASN A 84 -3.17 4.57 -10.65
N SER A 85 -2.32 4.40 -11.67
CA SER A 85 -2.27 3.17 -12.48
C SER A 85 -1.80 1.92 -11.69
N GLY A 86 -1.56 2.07 -10.38
CA GLY A 86 -1.11 1.03 -9.47
C GLY A 86 -2.23 0.32 -8.69
N LEU A 87 -1.82 -0.45 -7.69
CA LEU A 87 -2.71 -1.14 -6.77
C LEU A 87 -3.44 -0.08 -5.91
N TYR A 88 -4.76 0.02 -6.03
CA TYR A 88 -5.55 0.80 -5.08
C TYR A 88 -5.40 0.17 -3.69
N GLU A 89 -4.98 0.98 -2.74
CA GLU A 89 -4.93 0.64 -1.33
C GLU A 89 -5.91 1.57 -0.61
N ASP A 90 -6.86 0.98 0.10
CA ASP A 90 -7.89 1.72 0.82
C ASP A 90 -7.24 2.49 1.97
N GLY A 91 -7.34 3.82 1.93
CA GLY A 91 -6.65 4.71 2.87
C GLY A 91 -7.08 4.50 4.32
N ASP A 92 -8.38 4.26 4.56
CA ASP A 92 -8.91 4.01 5.90
C ASP A 92 -8.39 2.69 6.45
N VAL A 93 -8.46 1.63 5.65
CA VAL A 93 -7.98 0.30 6.03
C VAL A 93 -6.45 0.33 6.22
N ALA A 94 -5.72 1.02 5.35
CA ALA A 94 -4.27 1.13 5.42
C ALA A 94 -3.82 1.93 6.65
N GLY A 95 -4.47 3.07 6.91
CA GLY A 95 -4.20 3.90 8.08
C GLY A 95 -4.50 3.15 9.38
N MET A 96 -5.63 2.44 9.46
CA MET A 96 -5.99 1.62 10.61
C MET A 96 -4.98 0.48 10.84
N VAL A 97 -4.60 -0.23 9.76
CA VAL A 97 -3.57 -1.28 9.87
C VAL A 97 -2.23 -0.69 10.32
N ALA A 98 -1.82 0.47 9.81
CA ALA A 98 -0.58 1.13 10.23
C ALA A 98 -0.62 1.53 11.71
N ALA A 99 -1.72 2.14 12.16
CA ALA A 99 -1.91 2.51 13.56
C ALA A 99 -1.89 1.28 14.49
N TRP A 100 -2.56 0.19 14.10
CA TRP A 100 -2.52 -1.06 14.86
C TRP A 100 -1.13 -1.70 14.85
N GLN A 101 -0.41 -1.66 13.74
CA GLN A 101 0.97 -2.15 13.69
C GLN A 101 1.86 -1.38 14.66
N GLU A 102 1.79 -0.05 14.63
CA GLU A 102 2.57 0.82 15.51
C GLU A 102 2.23 0.56 16.98
N GLY A 103 0.94 0.55 17.34
CA GLY A 103 0.49 0.31 18.71
C GLY A 103 0.86 -1.09 19.23
N LEU A 104 0.70 -2.15 18.42
CA LEU A 104 1.09 -3.50 18.82
C LEU A 104 2.60 -3.65 19.03
N LEU A 105 3.42 -2.92 18.27
CA LEU A 105 4.88 -2.96 18.40
C LEU A 105 5.36 -2.14 19.60
N ALA A 106 4.67 -1.05 19.95
CA ALA A 106 4.98 -0.22 21.11
C ALA A 106 4.59 -0.88 22.44
N ASP A 107 3.41 -1.49 22.53
CA ASP A 107 2.83 -1.96 23.80
C ASP A 107 3.51 -3.22 24.39
N ASP A 108 4.00 -4.17 23.57
CA ASP A 108 4.64 -5.38 24.12
C ASP A 108 6.02 -5.07 24.75
N GLN A 109 6.66 -3.94 24.38
CA GLN A 109 7.89 -3.45 25.03
C GLN A 109 7.60 -2.71 26.34
N ALA A 110 6.44 -2.06 26.44
CA ALA A 110 6.06 -1.29 27.63
C ALA A 110 5.57 -2.17 28.78
N ARG A 111 5.36 -3.47 28.57
CA ARG A 111 4.79 -4.38 29.58
C ARG A 111 5.77 -4.57 30.75
N PRO A 112 5.53 -3.98 31.93
CA PRO A 112 6.42 -4.17 33.07
C PRO A 112 6.28 -5.62 33.56
N ALA A 113 7.39 -6.32 33.79
CA ALA A 113 7.39 -7.68 34.33
C ALA A 113 6.63 -7.78 35.67
N PHE A 114 6.53 -6.67 36.40
CA PHE A 114 5.73 -6.48 37.60
C PHE A 114 5.26 -5.02 37.65
N GLY A 115 4.06 -4.71 37.17
CA GLY A 115 3.51 -3.36 37.23
C GLY A 115 2.00 -3.35 37.03
N TYR A 116 1.31 -2.53 37.82
CA TYR A 116 -0.12 -2.30 37.69
C TYR A 116 -0.40 -1.63 36.34
N PHE A 117 -1.25 -2.24 35.53
CA PHE A 117 -1.68 -1.70 34.25
C PHE A 117 -2.60 -0.49 34.49
N THR A 118 -2.19 0.69 34.03
CA THR A 118 -3.10 1.81 33.77
C THR A 118 -3.88 1.49 32.49
N SER A 119 -5.20 1.61 32.51
CA SER A 119 -6.10 1.19 31.42
C SER A 119 -5.89 1.93 30.10
N GLU A 120 -5.09 2.99 30.10
CA GLU A 120 -4.89 3.89 28.96
C GLU A 120 -3.74 3.41 28.05
N ASP A 121 -2.76 2.68 28.58
CA ASP A 121 -1.54 2.29 27.85
C ASP A 121 -1.66 0.93 27.10
N CYS A 122 -2.87 0.43 26.90
CA CYS A 122 -3.11 -0.81 26.16
C CYS A 122 -4.32 -0.72 25.22
N ALA A 123 -4.70 0.48 24.82
CA ALA A 123 -5.92 0.69 24.04
C ALA A 123 -5.91 -0.14 22.74
N VAL A 124 -4.80 -0.16 22.00
CA VAL A 124 -4.69 -0.89 20.72
C VAL A 124 -4.66 -2.40 20.91
N VAL A 125 -3.92 -2.89 21.92
CA VAL A 125 -3.89 -4.30 22.28
C VAL A 125 -5.29 -4.76 22.71
N ALA A 126 -5.96 -4.01 23.58
CA ALA A 126 -7.31 -4.32 24.04
C ALA A 126 -8.33 -4.27 22.90
N GLU A 127 -8.20 -3.34 21.97
CA GLU A 127 -9.04 -3.23 20.77
C GLU A 127 -8.83 -4.45 19.86
N VAL A 128 -7.60 -4.69 19.39
CA VAL A 128 -7.30 -5.76 18.42
C VAL A 128 -7.57 -7.15 18.99
N TYR A 129 -7.23 -7.41 20.26
CA TYR A 129 -7.51 -8.70 20.91
C TYR A 129 -8.90 -8.79 21.54
N GLY A 130 -9.64 -7.68 21.60
CA GLY A 130 -11.00 -7.61 22.12
C GLY A 130 -12.06 -8.07 21.11
N TYR A 131 -11.73 -8.09 19.82
CA TYR A 131 -12.65 -8.56 18.79
C TYR A 131 -12.97 -10.06 18.94
N PRO A 132 -14.21 -10.48 18.58
CA PRO A 132 -14.59 -11.89 18.59
C PRO A 132 -13.62 -12.76 17.78
N ARG A 133 -13.39 -14.00 18.24
CA ARG A 133 -12.50 -14.97 17.55
C ARG A 133 -12.92 -15.27 16.11
N ASP A 134 -14.20 -15.07 15.80
CA ASP A 134 -14.75 -15.30 14.46
C ASP A 134 -14.28 -14.20 13.48
N TRP A 135 -13.74 -13.09 14.01
CA TRP A 135 -13.28 -11.92 13.26
C TRP A 135 -11.78 -11.73 13.35
N ALA A 136 -11.20 -12.04 14.51
CA ALA A 136 -9.80 -11.80 14.78
C ALA A 136 -8.90 -12.90 14.16
N PRO A 137 -7.69 -12.53 13.70
CA PRO A 137 -6.65 -13.51 13.40
C PRO A 137 -6.30 -14.32 14.67
N ASP A 138 -5.71 -15.50 14.51
CA ASP A 138 -5.25 -16.29 15.67
C ASP A 138 -4.34 -15.45 16.57
N HIS A 139 -4.82 -15.14 17.78
CA HIS A 139 -4.13 -14.27 18.72
C HIS A 139 -2.72 -14.78 19.06
N GLN A 140 -2.51 -16.11 19.06
CA GLN A 140 -1.18 -16.70 19.32
C GLN A 140 -0.23 -16.46 18.15
N GLN A 141 -0.73 -16.60 16.91
CA GLN A 141 0.05 -16.30 15.72
C GLN A 141 0.40 -14.81 15.66
N LEU A 142 -0.57 -13.93 15.97
CA LEU A 142 -0.35 -12.48 15.97
C LEU A 142 0.71 -12.09 17.00
N ARG A 143 0.63 -12.57 18.25
CA ARG A 143 1.66 -12.32 19.28
C ARG A 143 3.03 -12.83 18.87
N THR A 144 3.09 -14.03 18.31
CA THR A 144 4.36 -14.61 17.84
C THR A 144 4.98 -13.74 16.75
N LEU A 145 4.16 -13.24 15.83
CA LEU A 145 4.60 -12.41 14.72
C LEU A 145 5.04 -11.00 15.17
N VAL A 146 4.32 -10.40 16.12
CA VAL A 146 4.72 -9.12 16.76
C VAL A 146 6.09 -9.27 17.43
N ARG A 147 6.28 -10.33 18.21
CA ARG A 147 7.58 -10.62 18.87
C ARG A 147 8.71 -10.81 17.85
N GLN A 148 8.45 -11.51 16.75
CA GLN A 148 9.43 -11.66 15.66
C GLN A 148 9.76 -10.32 14.99
N CYS A 149 8.78 -9.43 14.80
CA CYS A 149 9.00 -8.09 14.26
C CYS A 149 9.89 -7.26 15.20
N GLN A 150 9.60 -7.25 16.50
CA GLN A 150 10.38 -6.53 17.51
C GLN A 150 11.82 -7.03 17.58
N GLN A 151 12.03 -8.34 17.66
CA GLN A 151 13.37 -8.94 17.63
C GLN A 151 14.15 -8.54 16.37
N ALA A 152 13.50 -8.56 15.20
CA ALA A 152 14.13 -8.14 13.95
C ALA A 152 14.47 -6.64 13.92
N LEU A 153 13.62 -5.78 14.50
CA LEU A 153 13.86 -4.34 14.61
C LEU A 153 15.01 -4.03 15.58
N GLU A 154 15.08 -4.74 16.71
CA GLU A 154 16.17 -4.62 17.69
C GLU A 154 17.52 -5.08 17.10
N GLU A 155 17.52 -6.22 16.41
CA GLU A 155 18.72 -6.73 15.71
C GLU A 155 19.21 -5.75 14.63
N GLU A 156 18.29 -5.11 13.90
CA GLU A 156 18.63 -4.11 12.87
C GLU A 156 19.13 -2.80 13.48
N GLY A 157 18.52 -2.34 14.58
CA GLY A 157 18.98 -1.17 15.33
C GLY A 157 20.39 -1.35 15.91
N GLN A 158 20.73 -2.57 16.37
CA GLN A 158 22.08 -2.91 16.85
C GLN A 158 23.09 -3.12 15.72
N ARG A 159 22.63 -3.51 14.52
CA ARG A 159 23.48 -3.72 13.35
C ARG A 159 23.75 -2.45 12.54
N GLN A 160 23.15 -1.32 12.89
CA GLN A 160 23.48 -0.05 12.26
C GLN A 160 24.94 0.31 12.63
N PRO A 161 25.89 0.25 11.69
CA PRO A 161 27.28 0.46 12.03
C PRO A 161 27.49 1.95 12.24
N SER A 162 28.22 2.27 13.30
CA SER A 162 29.04 3.47 13.43
C SER A 162 29.98 3.59 12.24
N ALA A 163 29.48 4.00 11.07
CA ALA A 163 30.27 4.33 9.88
C ALA A 163 30.57 5.84 9.86
N SER A 164 30.91 6.39 11.02
CA SER A 164 31.50 7.72 11.16
C SER A 164 32.68 7.63 12.13
N THR A 165 33.76 7.00 11.66
CA THR A 165 35.10 7.30 12.18
C THR A 165 36.10 7.01 11.05
N ALA A 166 36.46 8.07 10.32
CA ALA A 166 37.64 8.09 9.48
C ALA A 166 38.91 7.93 10.35
N PRO A 167 40.06 7.60 9.73
CA PRO A 167 41.13 8.57 9.88
C PRO A 167 41.82 8.93 8.55
N ALA A 168 42.22 10.20 8.51
CA ALA A 168 43.04 10.84 7.50
C ALA A 168 44.41 10.17 7.29
N SER A 169 44.97 10.32 6.07
CA SER A 169 46.28 10.97 5.79
C SER A 169 46.80 10.62 4.37
N LEU A 170 46.77 11.63 3.47
CA LEU A 170 47.79 12.17 2.52
C LEU A 170 48.84 11.25 1.82
N PRO A 171 49.60 11.68 0.77
CA PRO A 171 49.66 12.98 0.02
C PRO A 171 49.60 12.82 -1.54
N ASP A 172 49.27 13.88 -2.31
CA ASP A 172 50.16 14.75 -3.16
C ASP A 172 50.76 14.09 -4.42
N ASP A 173 50.41 14.61 -5.62
CA ASP A 173 51.39 15.16 -6.60
C ASP A 173 50.73 15.53 -7.96
N GLY A 174 50.80 16.83 -8.31
CA GLY A 174 50.99 17.46 -9.64
C GLY A 174 50.03 17.18 -10.82
N ASN A 175 49.93 18.00 -11.88
CA ASN A 175 50.32 19.36 -12.23
C ASN A 175 49.86 19.57 -13.69
N GLY A 176 49.44 20.79 -14.09
CA GLY A 176 49.29 21.25 -15.48
C GLY A 176 48.01 20.82 -16.22
N ASP A 177 47.45 21.52 -17.20
CA ASP A 177 47.77 22.78 -17.88
C ASP A 177 46.55 23.15 -18.77
N ALA A 178 46.58 24.36 -19.32
CA ALA A 178 45.61 25.18 -20.03
C ALA A 178 44.68 24.57 -21.10
N GLY A 179 43.49 25.18 -21.19
CA GLY A 179 42.97 25.92 -22.35
C GLY A 179 42.96 25.28 -23.74
N GLY A 180 41.79 25.21 -24.36
CA GLY A 180 41.70 24.90 -25.79
C GLY A 180 40.28 24.88 -26.33
N SER A 181 39.88 25.99 -26.95
CA SER A 181 38.75 26.10 -27.87
C SER A 181 39.05 25.36 -29.18
N GLY A 182 38.08 24.64 -29.76
CA GLY A 182 38.10 24.36 -31.20
C GLY A 182 37.57 23.00 -31.68
N SER A 183 36.49 23.10 -32.46
CA SER A 183 36.18 22.37 -33.70
C SER A 183 35.99 20.86 -33.73
N ASP A 184 34.80 20.51 -34.25
CA ASP A 184 34.49 19.41 -35.17
C ASP A 184 35.70 18.69 -35.79
N ALA A 185 35.82 17.40 -35.50
CA ALA A 185 36.21 16.38 -36.47
C ALA A 185 35.87 14.99 -35.91
N GLU A 186 35.32 14.18 -36.80
CA GLU A 186 34.78 12.84 -36.66
C GLU A 186 35.72 11.87 -35.92
N SER A 187 35.16 11.05 -35.03
CA SER A 187 35.84 9.82 -34.58
C SER A 187 34.82 8.74 -34.23
N GLU A 188 34.73 7.75 -35.12
CA GLU A 188 34.01 6.48 -34.93
C GLU A 188 34.51 5.68 -33.70
N ALA A 189 35.51 6.16 -32.96
CA ALA A 189 36.05 5.56 -31.74
C ALA A 189 35.17 5.79 -30.49
N ASP A 190 34.31 6.81 -30.47
CA ASP A 190 33.41 7.05 -29.32
C ASP A 190 32.19 6.11 -29.30
N ALA A 191 31.85 5.51 -30.45
CA ALA A 191 30.76 4.54 -30.54
C ALA A 191 31.12 3.22 -29.85
N GLU A 192 32.35 2.73 -30.01
CA GLU A 192 32.81 1.51 -29.34
C GLU A 192 32.98 1.70 -27.83
N LEU A 193 33.38 2.89 -27.38
CA LEU A 193 33.48 3.20 -25.96
C LEU A 193 32.10 3.36 -25.29
N ALA A 194 31.14 3.95 -26.03
CA ALA A 194 29.74 4.05 -25.60
C ALA A 194 29.05 2.66 -25.59
N GLU A 195 29.37 1.79 -26.55
CA GLU A 195 28.86 0.41 -26.59
C GLU A 195 29.48 -0.44 -25.49
N ALA A 196 30.78 -0.31 -25.20
CA ALA A 196 31.43 -0.98 -24.07
C ALA A 196 30.87 -0.51 -22.71
N LEU A 197 30.56 0.79 -22.56
CA LEU A 197 29.90 1.33 -21.36
C LEU A 197 28.42 0.92 -21.27
N ALA A 198 27.71 0.80 -22.39
CA ALA A 198 26.35 0.28 -22.45
C ALA A 198 26.30 -1.22 -22.14
N GLU A 199 27.27 -2.01 -22.61
CA GLU A 199 27.41 -3.43 -22.30
C GLU A 199 27.83 -3.65 -20.85
N ALA A 200 28.67 -2.78 -20.29
CA ALA A 200 28.99 -2.77 -18.85
C ALA A 200 27.77 -2.41 -17.99
N ARG A 201 26.91 -1.46 -18.42
CA ARG A 201 25.64 -1.14 -17.75
C ARG A 201 24.61 -2.26 -17.89
N ALA A 202 24.54 -2.92 -19.05
CA ALA A 202 23.66 -4.07 -19.28
C ALA A 202 24.10 -5.29 -18.46
N ARG A 203 25.41 -5.52 -18.29
CA ARG A 203 25.95 -6.54 -17.36
C ARG A 203 25.85 -6.15 -15.88
N SER A 204 25.79 -4.85 -15.57
CA SER A 204 25.52 -4.32 -14.22
C SER A 204 24.02 -4.35 -13.85
N GLY A 205 23.16 -4.82 -14.77
CA GLY A 205 21.73 -5.05 -14.56
C GLY A 205 21.38 -6.26 -13.68
N SER A 206 22.38 -6.98 -13.14
CA SER A 206 22.14 -7.89 -12.01
C SER A 206 22.02 -7.04 -10.76
N GLY A 207 20.83 -6.46 -10.59
CA GLY A 207 20.44 -5.72 -9.41
C GLY A 207 20.81 -6.54 -8.18
N ARG A 208 21.89 -6.14 -7.53
CA ARG A 208 22.19 -6.50 -6.16
C ARG A 208 21.01 -5.96 -5.36
N LYS A 209 19.98 -6.78 -5.21
CA LYS A 209 18.88 -6.53 -4.27
C LYS A 209 19.59 -6.31 -2.95
N VAL A 210 19.74 -5.05 -2.55
CA VAL A 210 20.08 -4.70 -1.19
C VAL A 210 19.12 -5.52 -0.36
N ALA A 211 19.64 -6.50 0.37
CA ALA A 211 18.82 -7.46 1.08
C ALA A 211 17.85 -6.64 1.92
N GLU A 212 16.55 -6.70 1.59
CA GLU A 212 15.56 -5.93 2.33
C GLU A 212 15.71 -6.31 3.80
N PRO A 213 15.70 -5.32 4.71
CA PRO A 213 15.74 -5.60 6.13
C PRO A 213 14.66 -6.64 6.45
N ARG A 214 15.03 -7.68 7.22
CA ARG A 214 14.16 -8.81 7.52
C ARG A 214 12.89 -8.31 8.23
N SER A 215 13.00 -7.20 8.97
CA SER A 215 11.89 -6.47 9.58
C SER A 215 10.81 -6.07 8.55
N ARG A 216 11.18 -5.62 7.34
CA ARG A 216 10.20 -5.23 6.31
C ARG A 216 9.35 -6.39 5.82
N GLY A 217 9.93 -7.58 5.71
CA GLY A 217 9.19 -8.79 5.37
C GLY A 217 8.14 -9.12 6.43
N LEU A 218 8.53 -9.04 7.70
CA LEU A 218 7.68 -9.35 8.85
C LEU A 218 6.58 -8.29 9.04
N LEU A 219 6.88 -7.00 8.90
CA LEU A 219 5.90 -5.91 8.95
C LEU A 219 4.84 -6.05 7.85
N ARG A 220 5.25 -6.44 6.62
CA ARG A 220 4.28 -6.75 5.56
C ARG A 220 3.41 -7.95 5.92
N SER A 221 3.98 -8.96 6.59
CA SER A 221 3.21 -10.11 7.07
C SER A 221 2.21 -9.71 8.15
N LEU A 222 2.62 -8.88 9.11
CA LEU A 222 1.75 -8.33 10.15
C LEU A 222 0.57 -7.58 9.53
N GLY A 223 0.84 -6.75 8.52
CA GLY A 223 -0.18 -5.99 7.81
C GLY A 223 -1.17 -6.87 7.07
N ARG A 224 -0.70 -7.98 6.45
CA ARG A 224 -1.58 -8.96 5.81
C ARG A 224 -2.49 -9.67 6.81
N THR A 225 -2.00 -9.95 8.01
CA THR A 225 -2.78 -10.60 9.08
C THR A 225 -3.84 -9.66 9.66
N LEU A 226 -3.53 -8.37 9.81
CA LEU A 226 -4.44 -7.36 10.38
C LEU A 226 -5.48 -6.84 9.38
N ARG A 227 -5.16 -6.84 8.08
CA ARG A 227 -6.02 -6.26 7.04
C ARG A 227 -7.44 -6.83 6.97
N PRO A 228 -7.69 -8.15 7.10
CA PRO A 228 -9.04 -8.69 7.13
C PRO A 228 -9.87 -8.15 8.30
N LEU A 229 -9.25 -7.97 9.47
CA LEU A 229 -9.89 -7.40 10.65
C LEU A 229 -10.24 -5.92 10.40
N ALA A 230 -9.28 -5.13 9.92
CA ALA A 230 -9.49 -3.71 9.61
C ALA A 230 -10.63 -3.51 8.60
N LYS A 231 -10.69 -4.33 7.54
CA LYS A 231 -11.79 -4.29 6.58
C LYS A 231 -13.16 -4.56 7.20
N ARG A 232 -13.24 -5.44 8.21
CA ARG A 232 -14.50 -5.72 8.90
C ARG A 232 -14.89 -4.58 9.83
N VAL A 233 -13.94 -4.05 10.59
CA VAL A 233 -14.16 -2.91 11.49
C VAL A 233 -14.65 -1.69 10.70
N VAL A 234 -14.00 -1.36 9.58
CA VAL A 234 -14.45 -0.28 8.70
C VAL A 234 -15.86 -0.54 8.16
N ARG A 235 -16.16 -1.78 7.76
CA ARG A 235 -17.47 -2.16 7.25
C ARG A 235 -18.59 -2.04 8.30
N GLU A 236 -18.33 -2.44 9.55
CA GLU A 236 -19.32 -2.38 10.63
C GLU A 236 -19.49 -0.96 11.17
N GLY A 237 -18.39 -0.21 11.32
CA GLY A 237 -18.45 1.20 11.69
C GLY A 237 -19.21 2.07 10.68
N MET A 238 -19.36 1.61 9.44
CA MET A 238 -20.21 2.23 8.43
C MET A 238 -21.68 1.80 8.46
N GLY A 239 -21.99 0.67 9.10
CA GLY A 239 -23.34 0.13 9.16
C GLY A 239 -24.19 0.66 10.32
N ASP A 240 -23.53 1.16 11.39
CA ASP A 240 -24.17 1.63 12.62
C ASP A 240 -24.38 3.15 12.70
N ALA A 241 -24.16 3.89 11.60
CA ALA A 241 -24.39 5.35 11.49
C ALA A 241 -25.55 5.67 10.54
#